data_AF-C5LJA5-F1
#
_entry.id   AF-C5LJA5-F1
#
_cell.length_a   1.000
_cell.length_b   1.000
_cell.length_c   1.000
_cell.angle_alpha   90.00
_cell.angle_beta   90.00
_cell.angle_gamma   90.00
#
_symmetry.space_group_name_H-M   'P 1'
#
loop_
_entity.id
_entity.type
_entity.pdbx_description
1 polymer ?
#
loop_
_entity_poly.entity_id
_entity_poly.type
_entity_poly.pdbx_seq_one_letter_code
_entity_poly.pdbx_strand_id
1 'polypeptide(L)'
;MMLSDGQQQRAAEVGHRLLQAALSEGDSVAAETLIRGYTRLVARVWRPERRKSMLVETYRVYNAEPRRANMCLQILLRAGLHDPLEFISTFSDLAVEGDDGTTALLILLSLLHKYPQRLRRLVPEFAEAAVLRCLDPVFPLRRRNCLITATSALHEMVKTFPNTSFDQSTQRFAVAKDAVIIVYDLRTASKWRVFEGHSGDISAIAFDPTGAQLASYSAQDATLRIDQCGSTGFFGGILRVAGKLLLTRQLQHIQRGGTDECRCRVIWRSRSELLLTREDNTTVLMKTSDDD
;
A
#
# COMPACT_ATOMS: atom_id res chain seq x y z
N MET A 1 17.51 -14.13 20.80
CA MET A 1 18.88 -14.59 20.51
C MET A 1 18.89 -15.15 19.10
N MET A 2 19.63 -14.54 18.18
CA MET A 2 19.73 -15.03 16.80
C MET A 2 20.44 -16.38 16.78
N LEU A 3 19.97 -17.31 15.94
CA LEU A 3 20.58 -18.63 15.80
C LEU A 3 21.94 -18.56 15.10
N SER A 4 22.83 -19.48 15.46
CA SER A 4 24.11 -19.70 14.76
C SER A 4 23.87 -20.13 13.31
N ASP A 5 24.86 -19.93 12.43
CA ASP A 5 24.74 -20.27 11.00
C ASP A 5 24.40 -21.76 10.77
N GLY A 6 24.94 -22.67 11.58
CA GLY A 6 24.59 -24.10 11.52
C GLY A 6 23.15 -24.40 11.93
N GLN A 7 22.60 -23.66 12.89
CA GLN A 7 21.19 -23.78 13.29
C GLN A 7 20.26 -23.16 12.23
N GLN A 8 20.67 -22.08 11.58
CA GLN A 8 19.98 -21.48 10.43
C GLN A 8 19.91 -22.49 9.26
N GLN A 9 21.02 -23.18 8.97
CA GLN A 9 21.09 -24.21 7.92
C GLN A 9 20.10 -25.35 8.16
N ARG A 10 20.09 -25.91 9.37
CA ARG A 10 19.18 -27.01 9.74
C ARG A 10 17.72 -26.57 9.70
N ALA A 11 17.41 -25.37 10.16
CA ALA A 11 16.06 -24.83 10.06
C ALA A 11 15.64 -24.61 8.59
N ALA A 12 16.57 -24.24 7.71
CA ALA A 12 16.34 -24.12 6.27
C ALA A 12 15.98 -25.45 5.62
N GLU A 13 16.72 -26.51 5.94
CA GLU A 13 16.43 -27.86 5.45
C GLU A 13 15.07 -28.38 5.95
N VAL A 14 14.76 -28.15 7.23
CA VAL A 14 13.44 -28.49 7.79
C VAL A 14 12.34 -27.70 7.11
N GLY A 15 12.54 -26.39 6.89
CA GLY A 15 11.60 -25.56 6.15
C GLY A 15 11.37 -26.07 4.73
N HIS A 16 12.43 -26.35 3.98
CA HIS A 16 12.32 -26.88 2.62
C HIS A 16 11.57 -28.22 2.59
N ARG A 17 11.85 -29.12 3.55
CA ARG A 17 11.11 -30.40 3.67
C ARG A 17 9.64 -30.19 4.02
N LEU A 18 9.32 -29.26 4.92
CA LEU A 18 7.93 -28.90 5.25
C LEU A 18 7.19 -28.30 4.05
N LEU A 19 7.87 -27.47 3.26
CA LEU A 19 7.34 -26.93 2.01
C LEU A 19 7.07 -28.07 1.02
N GLN A 20 8.05 -28.93 0.74
CA GLN A 20 7.86 -30.06 -0.18
C GLN A 20 6.76 -31.02 0.29
N ALA A 21 6.69 -31.30 1.60
CA ALA A 21 5.64 -32.12 2.19
C ALA A 21 4.24 -31.48 2.05
N ALA A 22 4.13 -30.17 2.30
CA ALA A 22 2.88 -29.45 2.01
C ALA A 22 2.53 -29.55 0.53
N LEU A 23 3.52 -29.33 -0.35
CA LEU A 23 3.36 -29.38 -1.80
C LEU A 23 2.94 -30.76 -2.34
N SER A 24 3.23 -31.84 -1.63
CA SER A 24 2.79 -33.20 -1.96
C SER A 24 1.39 -33.56 -1.44
N GLU A 25 0.95 -32.93 -0.35
CA GLU A 25 -0.33 -33.22 0.32
C GLU A 25 -1.55 -32.53 -0.34
N GLY A 26 -1.33 -31.60 -1.27
CA GLY A 26 -2.40 -30.90 -1.99
C GLY A 26 -3.20 -29.94 -1.11
N ASP A 27 -4.51 -29.80 -1.35
CA ASP A 27 -5.40 -28.87 -0.61
C ASP A 27 -6.04 -29.56 0.61
N SER A 28 -5.20 -30.16 1.47
CA SER A 28 -5.62 -30.91 2.65
C SER A 28 -5.45 -30.09 3.95
N VAL A 29 -6.18 -30.46 5.00
CA VAL A 29 -6.01 -29.88 6.35
C VAL A 29 -4.58 -30.10 6.88
N ALA A 30 -3.93 -31.20 6.45
CA ALA A 30 -2.53 -31.49 6.74
C ALA A 30 -1.60 -30.46 6.06
N ALA A 31 -1.81 -30.17 4.78
CA ALA A 31 -1.09 -29.11 4.08
C ALA A 31 -1.25 -27.75 4.77
N GLU A 32 -2.46 -27.41 5.20
CA GLU A 32 -2.69 -26.15 5.92
C GLU A 32 -1.88 -26.06 7.23
N THR A 33 -1.80 -27.16 7.97
CA THR A 33 -1.06 -27.26 9.23
C THR A 33 0.46 -27.18 8.99
N LEU A 34 0.97 -27.84 7.95
CA LEU A 34 2.36 -27.77 7.51
C LEU A 34 2.73 -26.35 7.09
N ILE A 35 1.87 -25.66 6.35
CA ILE A 35 2.07 -24.26 5.95
C ILE A 35 2.11 -23.32 7.17
N ARG A 36 1.24 -23.55 8.18
CA ARG A 36 1.28 -22.79 9.44
C ARG A 36 2.57 -23.05 10.22
N GLY A 37 3.01 -24.30 10.30
CA GLY A 37 4.28 -24.67 10.93
C GLY A 37 5.49 -24.05 10.23
N TYR A 38 5.51 -24.13 8.90
CA TYR A 38 6.52 -23.57 8.02
C TYR A 38 6.65 -22.05 8.18
N THR A 39 5.53 -21.33 8.05
CA THR A 39 5.51 -19.86 8.15
C THR A 39 5.92 -19.37 9.55
N ARG A 40 5.54 -20.08 10.63
CA ARG A 40 5.98 -19.79 12.00
C ARG A 40 7.46 -20.08 12.25
N LEU A 41 8.02 -21.09 11.61
CA LEU A 41 9.45 -21.39 11.69
C LEU A 41 10.23 -20.25 11.03
N VAL A 42 9.90 -19.92 9.78
CA VAL A 42 10.56 -18.87 8.98
C VAL A 42 10.54 -17.53 9.72
N ALA A 43 9.36 -17.17 10.23
CA ALA A 43 9.09 -16.00 11.06
C ALA A 43 10.05 -15.79 12.24
N ARG A 44 10.29 -16.85 13.02
CA ARG A 44 10.96 -16.76 14.33
C ARG A 44 12.45 -17.00 14.25
N VAL A 45 12.89 -17.69 13.20
CA VAL A 45 14.16 -18.40 13.18
C VAL A 45 15.07 -17.85 12.09
N TRP A 46 14.56 -17.41 10.94
CA TRP A 46 15.41 -17.09 9.79
C TRP A 46 15.84 -15.62 9.68
N ARG A 47 17.10 -15.42 9.25
CA ARG A 47 17.62 -14.11 8.82
C ARG A 47 16.91 -13.59 7.57
N PRO A 48 16.82 -12.26 7.36
CA PRO A 48 16.13 -11.63 6.22
C PRO A 48 16.51 -12.22 4.86
N GLU A 49 17.81 -12.45 4.61
CA GLU A 49 18.33 -12.94 3.33
C GLU A 49 17.78 -14.33 2.98
N ARG A 50 17.57 -15.18 3.99
CA ARG A 50 16.97 -16.50 3.80
C ARG A 50 15.45 -16.41 3.61
N ARG A 51 14.79 -15.43 4.22
CA ARG A 51 13.35 -15.16 3.99
C ARG A 51 13.11 -14.75 2.53
N LYS A 52 13.97 -13.88 1.97
CA LYS A 52 13.93 -13.53 0.54
C LYS A 52 14.09 -14.74 -0.37
N SER A 53 15.13 -15.56 -0.16
CA SER A 53 15.36 -16.78 -0.96
C SER A 53 14.15 -17.72 -0.97
N MET A 54 13.45 -17.82 0.17
CA MET A 54 12.26 -18.65 0.32
C MET A 54 11.08 -18.16 -0.53
N LEU A 55 10.82 -16.85 -0.48
CA LEU A 55 9.73 -16.22 -1.23
C LEU A 55 9.97 -16.40 -2.74
N VAL A 56 11.21 -16.19 -3.18
CA VAL A 56 11.62 -16.38 -4.58
C VAL A 56 11.44 -17.82 -5.02
N GLU A 57 11.84 -18.80 -4.20
CA GLU A 57 11.68 -20.22 -4.57
C GLU A 57 10.21 -20.65 -4.62
N THR A 58 9.41 -20.21 -3.65
CA THR A 58 7.95 -20.47 -3.66
C THR A 58 7.28 -19.82 -4.87
N TYR A 59 7.73 -18.63 -5.25
CA TYR A 59 7.28 -17.93 -6.46
C TYR A 59 7.66 -18.67 -7.75
N ARG A 60 8.85 -19.26 -7.83
CA ARG A 60 9.24 -20.09 -8.98
C ARG A 60 8.34 -21.31 -9.14
N VAL A 61 8.06 -22.03 -8.04
CA VAL A 61 7.14 -23.19 -8.08
C VAL A 61 5.72 -22.74 -8.45
N TYR A 62 5.28 -21.58 -7.96
CA TYR A 62 3.99 -21.00 -8.33
C TYR A 62 3.85 -20.81 -9.85
N ASN A 63 4.89 -20.29 -10.52
CA ASN A 63 4.87 -20.09 -11.98
C ASN A 63 5.09 -21.40 -12.76
N ALA A 64 5.93 -22.32 -12.26
CA ALA A 64 6.31 -23.54 -12.98
C ALA A 64 5.26 -24.66 -12.90
N GLU A 65 4.48 -24.74 -11.81
CA GLU A 65 3.59 -25.87 -11.53
C GLU A 65 2.14 -25.43 -11.26
N PRO A 66 1.26 -25.35 -12.29
CA PRO A 66 -0.12 -24.89 -12.14
C PRO A 66 -0.95 -25.67 -11.10
N ARG A 67 -0.68 -26.97 -10.95
CA ARG A 67 -1.35 -27.84 -9.96
C ARG A 67 -1.05 -27.43 -8.51
N ARG A 68 0.07 -26.74 -8.28
CA ARG A 68 0.53 -26.29 -6.95
C ARG A 68 0.35 -24.78 -6.74
N ALA A 69 -0.14 -24.04 -7.74
CA ALA A 69 -0.23 -22.59 -7.70
C ALA A 69 -1.09 -22.06 -6.53
N ASN A 70 -2.27 -22.63 -6.29
CA ASN A 70 -3.14 -22.19 -5.18
C ASN A 70 -2.43 -22.32 -3.83
N MET A 71 -1.78 -23.47 -3.59
CA MET A 71 -1.05 -23.71 -2.35
C MET A 71 0.16 -22.79 -2.19
N CYS A 72 0.94 -22.58 -3.26
CA CYS A 72 2.05 -21.62 -3.24
C CYS A 72 1.54 -20.21 -2.94
N LEU A 73 0.41 -19.80 -3.52
CA LEU A 73 -0.20 -18.51 -3.21
C LEU A 73 -0.60 -18.42 -1.73
N GLN A 74 -1.21 -19.45 -1.14
CA GLN A 74 -1.55 -19.44 0.30
C GLN A 74 -0.31 -19.32 1.19
N ILE A 75 0.79 -19.98 0.82
CA ILE A 75 2.08 -19.87 1.53
C ILE A 75 2.62 -18.44 1.43
N LEU A 76 2.68 -17.90 0.21
CA LEU A 76 3.16 -16.54 -0.05
C LEU A 76 2.34 -15.51 0.71
N LEU A 77 1.02 -15.58 0.67
CA LEU A 77 0.14 -14.64 1.37
C LEU A 77 0.30 -14.72 2.90
N ARG A 78 0.51 -15.92 3.46
CA ARG A 78 0.77 -16.09 4.89
C ARG A 78 2.15 -15.59 5.29
N ALA A 79 3.16 -15.83 4.46
CA ALA A 79 4.50 -15.29 4.68
C ALA A 79 4.50 -13.76 4.62
N GLY A 80 3.80 -13.20 3.63
CA GLY A 80 3.62 -11.75 3.49
C GLY A 80 2.85 -11.12 4.65
N LEU A 81 1.93 -11.83 5.30
CA LEU A 81 1.32 -11.33 6.53
C LEU A 81 2.24 -11.33 7.74
N HIS A 82 3.24 -12.22 7.76
CA HIS A 82 4.16 -12.32 8.88
C HIS A 82 5.27 -11.25 8.80
N ASP A 83 5.84 -11.08 7.62
CA ASP A 83 6.88 -10.08 7.34
C ASP A 83 6.53 -9.28 6.07
N PRO A 84 5.57 -8.34 6.18
CA PRO A 84 5.02 -7.64 5.02
C PRO A 84 6.01 -6.70 4.36
N LEU A 85 6.96 -6.12 5.09
CA LEU A 85 7.97 -5.23 4.53
C LEU A 85 8.95 -5.99 3.63
N GLU A 86 9.49 -7.11 4.12
CA GLU A 86 10.37 -7.97 3.32
C GLU A 86 9.63 -8.55 2.12
N PHE A 87 8.36 -8.92 2.29
CA PHE A 87 7.53 -9.42 1.20
C PHE A 87 7.28 -8.36 0.13
N ILE A 88 6.90 -7.14 0.52
CA ILE A 88 6.72 -6.00 -0.40
C ILE A 88 8.01 -5.74 -1.15
N SER A 89 9.15 -5.64 -0.45
CA SER A 89 10.46 -5.43 -1.08
C SER A 89 10.79 -6.53 -2.08
N THR A 90 10.68 -7.80 -1.67
CA THR A 90 11.03 -8.95 -2.52
C THR A 90 10.18 -9.03 -3.77
N PHE A 91 8.85 -8.94 -3.64
CA PHE A 91 7.97 -9.02 -4.79
C PHE A 91 7.98 -7.76 -5.66
N SER A 92 8.32 -6.61 -5.08
CA SER A 92 8.59 -5.40 -5.86
C SER A 92 9.84 -5.55 -6.73
N ASP A 93 10.90 -6.15 -6.19
CA ASP A 93 12.10 -6.46 -6.97
C ASP A 93 11.78 -7.47 -8.08
N LEU A 94 11.02 -8.53 -7.77
CA LEU A 94 10.56 -9.50 -8.78
C LEU A 94 9.66 -8.87 -9.85
N ALA A 95 8.84 -7.89 -9.49
CA ALA A 95 8.00 -7.14 -10.42
C ALA A 95 8.82 -6.31 -11.42
N VAL A 96 9.96 -5.80 -10.95
CA VAL A 96 10.79 -4.80 -11.63
C VAL A 96 11.93 -5.45 -12.42
N GLU A 97 12.45 -6.58 -11.94
CA GLU A 97 13.64 -7.26 -12.46
C GLU A 97 13.33 -8.64 -13.06
N GLY A 98 12.18 -9.24 -12.73
CA GLY A 98 11.83 -10.59 -13.19
C GLY A 98 11.15 -10.61 -14.57
N ASP A 99 11.25 -11.77 -15.23
CA ASP A 99 10.60 -12.03 -16.52
C ASP A 99 9.05 -11.97 -16.42
N ASP A 100 8.51 -12.36 -15.26
CA ASP A 100 7.07 -12.40 -14.96
C ASP A 100 6.61 -11.26 -14.03
N GLY A 101 7.04 -10.02 -14.30
CA GLY A 101 6.79 -8.89 -13.39
C GLY A 101 5.31 -8.65 -13.04
N THR A 102 4.42 -8.93 -14.00
CA THR A 102 2.96 -8.89 -13.81
C THR A 102 2.49 -9.85 -12.72
N THR A 103 3.00 -11.07 -12.69
CA THR A 103 2.57 -12.10 -11.73
C THR A 103 3.00 -11.72 -10.31
N ALA A 104 4.21 -11.18 -10.16
CA ALA A 104 4.68 -10.67 -8.87
C ALA A 104 3.79 -9.52 -8.34
N LEU A 105 3.41 -8.58 -9.21
CA LEU A 105 2.45 -7.52 -8.85
C LEU A 105 1.06 -8.07 -8.47
N LEU A 106 0.56 -9.08 -9.17
CA LEU A 106 -0.74 -9.70 -8.86
C LEU A 106 -0.73 -10.40 -7.50
N ILE A 107 0.38 -11.05 -7.12
CA ILE A 107 0.54 -11.66 -5.80
C ILE A 107 0.56 -10.58 -4.70
N LEU A 108 1.29 -9.49 -4.94
CA LEU A 108 1.29 -8.31 -4.09
C LEU A 108 -0.12 -7.73 -3.90
N LEU A 109 -0.87 -7.60 -4.99
CA LEU A 109 -2.26 -7.15 -4.95
C LEU A 109 -3.18 -8.11 -4.21
N SER A 110 -2.98 -9.41 -4.39
CA SER A 110 -3.74 -10.43 -3.68
C SER A 110 -3.55 -10.32 -2.16
N LEU A 111 -2.35 -9.93 -1.71
CA LEU A 111 -2.08 -9.68 -0.30
C LEU A 111 -2.84 -8.45 0.23
N LEU A 112 -2.77 -7.31 -0.48
CA LEU A 112 -3.50 -6.10 -0.12
C LEU A 112 -5.02 -6.32 -0.09
N HIS A 113 -5.56 -6.97 -1.12
CA HIS A 113 -6.98 -7.24 -1.25
C HIS A 113 -7.50 -8.18 -0.15
N LYS A 114 -6.71 -9.19 0.23
CA LYS A 114 -7.11 -10.16 1.27
C LYS A 114 -7.00 -9.60 2.68
N TYR A 115 -6.10 -8.65 2.93
CA TYR A 115 -5.82 -8.14 4.28
C TYR A 115 -5.70 -6.61 4.38
N PRO A 116 -6.67 -5.83 3.89
CA PRO A 116 -6.55 -4.37 3.80
C PRO A 116 -6.34 -3.72 5.17
N GLN A 117 -7.10 -4.15 6.19
CA GLN A 117 -7.02 -3.59 7.54
C GLN A 117 -5.64 -3.74 8.18
N ARG A 118 -4.96 -4.87 7.93
CA ARG A 118 -3.64 -5.15 8.52
C ARG A 118 -2.51 -4.43 7.78
N LEU A 119 -2.72 -4.13 6.50
CA LEU A 119 -1.69 -3.60 5.60
C LEU A 119 -1.88 -2.12 5.28
N ARG A 120 -2.92 -1.47 5.80
CA ARG A 120 -3.19 -0.04 5.61
C ARG A 120 -1.96 0.84 5.82
N ARG A 121 -1.18 0.58 6.88
CA ARG A 121 0.03 1.35 7.21
C ARG A 121 1.16 1.17 6.21
N LEU A 122 1.10 0.11 5.40
CA LEU A 122 2.12 -0.27 4.42
C LEU A 122 1.73 0.09 2.98
N VAL A 123 0.57 0.74 2.81
CA VAL A 123 0.12 1.27 1.52
C VAL A 123 1.12 2.25 0.90
N PRO A 124 1.80 3.14 1.67
CA PRO A 124 2.86 4.00 1.12
C PRO A 124 4.04 3.19 0.56
N GLU A 125 4.49 2.17 1.29
CA GLU A 125 5.59 1.28 0.89
C GLU A 125 5.21 0.51 -0.37
N PHE A 126 3.98 0.02 -0.47
CA PHE A 126 3.48 -0.63 -1.67
C PHE A 126 3.42 0.33 -2.87
N ALA A 127 2.90 1.54 -2.67
CA ALA A 127 2.84 2.57 -3.71
C ALA A 127 4.24 2.86 -4.27
N GLU A 128 5.21 3.09 -3.39
CA GLU A 128 6.57 3.47 -3.76
C GLU A 128 7.36 2.29 -4.33
N ALA A 129 7.39 1.16 -3.62
CA ALA A 129 8.22 0.02 -4.00
C ALA A 129 7.65 -0.75 -5.19
N ALA A 130 6.33 -0.89 -5.33
CA ALA A 130 5.72 -1.68 -6.39
C ALA A 130 5.20 -0.80 -7.53
N VAL A 131 4.23 0.07 -7.26
CA VAL A 131 3.48 0.77 -8.32
C VAL A 131 4.36 1.80 -9.03
N LEU A 132 5.02 2.69 -8.30
CA LEU A 132 5.82 3.75 -8.92
C LEU A 132 7.06 3.22 -9.65
N ARG A 133 7.79 2.26 -9.06
CA ARG A 133 8.93 1.61 -9.73
C ARG A 133 8.53 0.90 -11.02
N CYS A 134 7.32 0.35 -11.09
CA CYS A 134 6.79 -0.26 -12.31
C CYS A 134 6.39 0.78 -13.36
N LEU A 135 5.99 1.99 -12.95
CA LEU A 135 5.58 3.08 -13.84
C LEU A 135 6.73 4.03 -14.22
N ASP A 136 7.95 3.75 -13.77
CA ASP A 136 9.14 4.58 -14.02
C ASP A 136 9.41 4.75 -15.53
N PRO A 137 9.35 5.99 -16.08
CA PRO A 137 9.62 6.24 -17.49
C PRO A 137 11.06 5.96 -17.91
N VAL A 138 12.02 5.89 -16.97
CA VAL A 138 13.42 5.54 -17.26
C VAL A 138 13.52 4.12 -17.84
N PHE A 139 12.58 3.24 -17.50
CA PHE A 139 12.54 1.84 -17.96
C PHE A 139 11.29 1.56 -18.81
N PRO A 140 11.26 1.99 -20.10
CA PRO A 140 10.05 1.97 -20.92
C PRO A 140 9.49 0.57 -21.19
N LEU A 141 10.35 -0.46 -21.29
CA LEU A 141 9.91 -1.85 -21.46
C LEU A 141 9.21 -2.38 -20.20
N ARG A 142 9.79 -2.14 -19.01
CA ARG A 142 9.17 -2.47 -17.72
C ARG A 142 7.82 -1.79 -17.57
N ARG A 143 7.79 -0.47 -17.83
CA ARG A 143 6.58 0.34 -17.79
C ARG A 143 5.50 -0.22 -18.70
N ARG A 144 5.85 -0.56 -19.94
CA ARG A 144 4.90 -1.15 -20.90
C ARG A 144 4.33 -2.49 -20.40
N ASN A 145 5.17 -3.37 -19.87
CA ASN A 145 4.76 -4.70 -19.43
C ASN A 145 3.88 -4.66 -18.17
N CYS A 146 4.17 -3.74 -17.25
CA CYS A 146 3.47 -3.64 -15.97
C CYS A 146 2.32 -2.63 -15.97
N LEU A 147 2.14 -1.82 -17.03
CA LEU A 147 1.21 -0.68 -17.03
C LEU A 147 -0.20 -1.06 -16.60
N ILE A 148 -0.76 -2.12 -17.20
CA ILE A 148 -2.13 -2.56 -16.93
C ILE A 148 -2.25 -2.97 -15.47
N THR A 149 -1.38 -3.87 -15.00
CA THR A 149 -1.40 -4.41 -13.64
C THR A 149 -1.12 -3.34 -12.59
N ALA A 150 -0.16 -2.44 -12.83
CA ALA A 150 0.15 -1.32 -11.94
C ALA A 150 -1.00 -0.29 -11.89
N THR A 151 -1.72 -0.08 -13.00
CA THR A 151 -2.91 0.78 -13.01
C THR A 151 -4.09 0.13 -12.29
N SER A 152 -4.29 -1.18 -12.46
CA SER A 152 -5.26 -1.95 -11.67
C SER A 152 -4.91 -1.92 -10.18
N ALA A 153 -3.61 -2.02 -9.84
CA ALA A 153 -3.12 -1.90 -8.48
C ALA A 153 -3.50 -0.56 -7.85
N LEU A 154 -3.17 0.52 -8.56
CA LEU A 154 -3.49 1.88 -8.16
C LEU A 154 -5.00 2.06 -7.94
N HIS A 155 -5.82 1.60 -8.89
CA HIS A 155 -7.28 1.69 -8.79
C HIS A 155 -7.82 0.96 -7.54
N GLU A 156 -7.35 -0.26 -7.30
CA GLU A 156 -7.76 -1.04 -6.13
C GLU A 156 -7.31 -0.38 -4.82
N MET A 157 -6.12 0.22 -4.78
CA MET A 157 -5.65 0.97 -3.62
C MET A 157 -6.57 2.17 -3.32
N VAL A 158 -6.86 3.00 -4.33
CA VAL A 158 -7.73 4.19 -4.20
C VAL A 158 -9.13 3.80 -3.75
N LYS A 159 -9.67 2.69 -4.27
CA LYS A 159 -10.98 2.18 -3.89
C LYS A 159 -11.00 1.65 -2.46
N THR A 160 -9.95 0.95 -2.04
CA THR A 160 -9.92 0.23 -0.77
C THR A 160 -9.54 1.15 0.40
N PHE A 161 -8.53 1.99 0.22
CA PHE A 161 -7.85 2.71 1.29
C PHE A 161 -8.22 4.21 1.29
N PRO A 162 -8.95 4.69 2.31
CA PRO A 162 -9.32 6.10 2.38
C PRO A 162 -8.16 7.09 2.49
N ASN A 163 -7.00 6.64 2.97
CA ASN A 163 -5.76 7.42 3.00
C ASN A 163 -5.03 7.47 1.65
N THR A 164 -5.71 7.15 0.56
CA THR A 164 -5.18 7.27 -0.80
C THR A 164 -6.18 8.01 -1.68
N SER A 165 -5.68 8.77 -2.66
CA SER A 165 -6.52 9.45 -3.64
C SER A 165 -5.77 9.63 -4.95
N PHE A 166 -6.47 9.59 -6.06
CA PHE A 166 -5.90 9.78 -7.39
C PHE A 166 -6.71 10.79 -8.19
N ASP A 167 -6.02 11.73 -8.82
CA ASP A 167 -6.62 12.66 -9.76
C ASP A 167 -6.21 12.31 -11.20
N GLN A 168 -7.22 12.00 -12.01
CA GLN A 168 -7.05 11.61 -13.40
C GLN A 168 -6.51 12.75 -14.27
N SER A 169 -6.86 14.00 -13.99
CA SER A 169 -6.50 15.12 -14.87
C SER A 169 -5.01 15.48 -14.74
N THR A 170 -4.51 15.55 -13.52
CA THR A 170 -3.11 15.85 -13.22
C THR A 170 -2.22 14.61 -13.18
N GLN A 171 -2.81 13.40 -13.22
CA GLN A 171 -2.10 12.12 -13.06
C GLN A 171 -1.33 12.07 -11.73
N ARG A 172 -1.91 12.65 -10.68
CA ARG A 172 -1.31 12.70 -9.35
C ARG A 172 -1.94 11.66 -8.44
N PHE A 173 -1.09 10.99 -7.69
CA PHE A 173 -1.50 10.04 -6.68
C PHE A 173 -1.04 10.51 -5.30
N ALA A 174 -1.98 10.70 -4.38
CA ALA A 174 -1.73 11.06 -3.00
C ALA A 174 -1.85 9.81 -2.12
N VAL A 175 -0.91 9.66 -1.19
CA VAL A 175 -0.92 8.61 -0.17
C VAL A 175 -0.52 9.21 1.16
N ALA A 176 -1.31 8.95 2.20
CA ALA A 176 -0.97 9.35 3.55
C ALA A 176 -0.07 8.30 4.22
N LYS A 177 1.02 8.78 4.82
CA LYS A 177 1.98 8.02 5.62
C LYS A 177 2.08 8.71 6.97
N ASP A 178 1.55 8.08 8.00
CA ASP A 178 1.43 8.67 9.34
C ASP A 178 0.74 10.05 9.28
N ALA A 179 1.38 11.10 9.79
CA ALA A 179 0.86 12.47 9.82
C ALA A 179 1.18 13.31 8.55
N VAL A 180 1.74 12.69 7.51
CA VAL A 180 2.11 13.39 6.26
C VAL A 180 1.42 12.80 5.04
N ILE A 181 1.24 13.62 4.00
CA ILE A 181 0.72 13.18 2.71
C ILE A 181 1.83 13.32 1.68
N ILE A 182 2.12 12.23 0.99
CA ILE A 182 3.06 12.22 -0.13
C ILE A 182 2.24 12.20 -1.41
N VAL A 183 2.46 13.18 -2.28
CA VAL A 183 1.87 13.24 -3.62
C VAL A 183 2.93 12.91 -4.66
N TYR A 184 2.61 11.95 -5.51
CA TYR A 184 3.44 11.49 -6.61
C TYR A 184 2.86 11.94 -7.94
N ASP A 185 3.73 12.27 -8.89
CA ASP A 185 3.39 12.43 -10.29
C ASP A 185 3.63 11.10 -11.01
N LEU A 186 2.56 10.45 -11.49
CA LEU A 186 2.65 9.15 -12.16
C LEU A 186 3.21 9.23 -13.58
N ARG A 187 3.26 10.42 -14.18
CA ARG A 187 3.89 10.61 -15.50
C ARG A 187 5.40 10.42 -15.37
N THR A 188 5.98 11.04 -14.34
CA THR A 188 7.41 11.02 -14.04
C THR A 188 7.81 9.94 -13.03
N ALA A 189 6.83 9.26 -12.42
CA ALA A 189 7.01 8.29 -11.33
C ALA A 189 7.83 8.84 -10.15
N SER A 190 7.62 10.11 -9.80
CA SER A 190 8.45 10.82 -8.83
C SER A 190 7.64 11.52 -7.74
N LYS A 191 8.27 11.77 -6.59
CA LYS A 191 7.69 12.55 -5.48
C LYS A 191 7.51 14.01 -5.93
N TRP A 192 6.25 14.43 -6.06
CA TRP A 192 5.88 15.77 -6.52
C TRP A 192 5.79 16.76 -5.35
N ARG A 193 5.06 16.43 -4.28
CA ARG A 193 4.88 17.29 -3.10
C ARG A 193 4.67 16.48 -1.82
N VAL A 194 5.02 17.08 -0.69
CA VAL A 194 4.68 16.57 0.64
C VAL A 194 3.83 17.62 1.35
N PHE A 195 2.73 17.19 1.98
CA PHE A 195 1.91 18.02 2.84
C PHE A 195 2.09 17.57 4.29
N GLU A 196 2.37 18.53 5.15
CA GLU A 196 2.62 18.34 6.58
C GLU A 196 1.65 19.23 7.39
N GLY A 197 1.52 18.95 8.68
CA GLY A 197 0.78 19.79 9.62
C GLY A 197 -0.37 19.11 10.35
N HIS A 198 -0.71 17.87 9.99
CA HIS A 198 -1.46 17.00 10.91
C HIS A 198 -0.56 16.60 12.08
N SER A 199 -1.16 16.44 13.27
CA SER A 199 -0.45 15.96 14.46
C SER A 199 -0.74 14.50 14.76
N GLY A 200 -1.70 13.89 14.06
CA GLY A 200 -2.04 12.48 14.17
C GLY A 200 -2.09 11.78 12.81
N ASP A 201 -2.29 10.47 12.84
CA ASP A 201 -2.37 9.65 11.63
C ASP A 201 -3.51 10.14 10.73
N ILE A 202 -3.22 10.30 9.44
CA ILE A 202 -4.21 10.75 8.46
C ILE A 202 -5.14 9.59 8.11
N SER A 203 -6.42 9.77 8.43
CA SER A 203 -7.46 8.75 8.30
C SER A 203 -8.04 8.72 6.88
N ALA A 204 -8.23 9.87 6.24
CA ALA A 204 -8.78 9.96 4.89
C ALA A 204 -8.23 11.16 4.11
N ILE A 205 -8.08 11.01 2.79
CA ILE A 205 -7.69 12.09 1.87
C ILE A 205 -8.53 12.06 0.59
N ALA A 206 -8.72 13.20 -0.06
CA ALA A 206 -9.39 13.27 -1.35
C ALA A 206 -8.98 14.49 -2.17
N PHE A 207 -8.63 14.29 -3.44
CA PHE A 207 -8.52 15.37 -4.42
C PHE A 207 -9.90 15.96 -4.73
N ASP A 208 -9.95 17.28 -4.94
CA ASP A 208 -11.13 17.91 -5.51
C ASP A 208 -11.27 17.54 -7.00
N PRO A 209 -12.46 17.76 -7.61
CA PRO A 209 -12.69 17.38 -9.01
C PRO A 209 -11.77 18.07 -10.02
N THR A 210 -11.11 19.18 -9.64
CA THR A 210 -10.18 19.91 -10.49
C THR A 210 -8.70 19.56 -10.26
N GLY A 211 -8.39 18.75 -9.24
CA GLY A 211 -7.01 18.43 -8.82
C GLY A 211 -6.24 19.63 -8.24
N ALA A 212 -6.91 20.74 -7.96
CA ALA A 212 -6.33 21.98 -7.44
C ALA A 212 -6.25 22.01 -5.92
N GLN A 213 -7.05 21.21 -5.22
CA GLN A 213 -7.13 21.12 -3.77
C GLN A 213 -7.05 19.65 -3.33
N LEU A 214 -6.48 19.44 -2.15
CA LEU A 214 -6.42 18.15 -1.49
C LEU A 214 -7.00 18.32 -0.08
N ALA A 215 -8.08 17.60 0.22
CA ALA A 215 -8.61 17.52 1.57
C ALA A 215 -7.99 16.35 2.32
N SER A 216 -7.73 16.53 3.61
CA SER A 216 -7.18 15.52 4.50
C SER A 216 -7.79 15.59 5.89
N TYR A 217 -8.11 14.43 6.46
CA TYR A 217 -8.74 14.30 7.77
C TYR A 217 -7.93 13.36 8.65
N SER A 218 -7.69 13.77 9.89
CA SER A 218 -7.18 12.88 10.93
C SER A 218 -8.21 12.78 12.06
N ALA A 219 -8.60 11.54 12.38
CA ALA A 219 -9.50 11.27 13.49
C ALA A 219 -8.82 11.52 14.84
N GLN A 220 -7.50 11.33 14.92
CA GLN A 220 -6.73 11.49 16.15
C GLN A 220 -6.54 12.97 16.55
N ASP A 221 -6.30 13.85 15.58
CA ASP A 221 -6.23 15.30 15.86
C ASP A 221 -7.59 16.00 15.73
N ALA A 222 -8.61 15.27 15.26
CA ALA A 222 -9.96 15.75 14.96
C ALA A 222 -9.95 16.98 14.04
N THR A 223 -9.01 17.04 13.09
CA THR A 223 -8.89 18.14 12.15
C THR A 223 -9.12 17.71 10.71
N LEU A 224 -9.78 18.58 9.96
CA LEU A 224 -9.93 18.50 8.52
C LEU A 224 -9.18 19.66 7.89
N ARG A 225 -8.19 19.38 7.05
CA ARG A 225 -7.35 20.35 6.35
C ARG A 225 -7.66 20.34 4.87
N ILE A 226 -7.50 21.50 4.24
CA ILE A 226 -7.54 21.65 2.79
C ILE A 226 -6.27 22.35 2.36
N ASP A 227 -5.51 21.69 1.52
CA ASP A 227 -4.25 22.20 1.01
C ASP A 227 -4.34 22.46 -0.50
N GLN A 228 -3.65 23.51 -0.95
CA GLN A 228 -3.53 23.83 -2.36
C GLN A 228 -2.60 22.81 -3.04
N CYS A 229 -3.14 22.09 -4.01
CA CYS A 229 -2.45 21.06 -4.80
C CYS A 229 -2.26 21.46 -6.28
N GLY A 230 -2.72 22.62 -6.71
CA GLY A 230 -2.52 23.12 -8.07
C GLY A 230 -1.04 23.41 -8.41
N SER A 231 -0.75 23.41 -9.71
CA SER A 231 0.52 23.94 -10.24
C SER A 231 0.57 25.44 -9.98
N THR A 232 1.50 25.89 -9.14
CA THR A 232 1.81 27.32 -9.00
C THR A 232 2.69 27.75 -10.18
N GLY A 233 2.09 27.84 -11.37
CA GLY A 233 2.73 28.38 -12.58
C GLY A 233 3.98 27.64 -13.09
N PHE A 234 4.62 28.20 -14.12
CA PHE A 234 5.76 27.63 -14.84
C PHE A 234 6.99 27.29 -13.95
N PHE A 235 7.11 27.93 -12.78
CA PHE A 235 8.22 27.69 -11.84
C PHE A 235 7.87 26.74 -10.67
N GLY A 236 6.59 26.42 -10.45
CA GLY A 236 6.13 25.59 -9.33
C GLY A 236 6.53 24.11 -9.43
N GLY A 237 6.97 23.65 -10.60
CA GLY A 237 7.55 22.31 -10.77
C GLY A 237 9.04 22.23 -10.43
N ILE A 238 9.76 23.35 -10.45
CA ILE A 238 11.21 23.43 -10.21
C ILE A 238 11.49 23.79 -8.75
N LEU A 239 10.77 24.76 -8.22
CA LEU A 239 10.75 25.04 -6.79
C LEU A 239 9.75 24.07 -6.17
N ARG A 240 10.22 23.13 -5.33
CA ARG A 240 9.37 22.32 -4.44
C ARG A 240 8.65 23.23 -3.44
N VAL A 241 7.71 24.05 -3.92
CA VAL A 241 6.92 24.95 -3.10
C VAL A 241 6.03 24.08 -2.23
N ALA A 242 6.20 24.20 -0.91
CA ALA A 242 5.34 23.57 0.07
C ALA A 242 3.87 23.88 -0.26
N GLY A 243 3.01 22.87 -0.11
CA GLY A 243 1.57 23.09 -0.29
C GLY A 243 1.09 24.22 0.60
N LYS A 244 0.34 25.17 0.04
CA LYS A 244 -0.26 26.23 0.84
C LYS A 244 -1.50 25.68 1.53
N LEU A 245 -1.53 25.73 2.86
CA LEU A 245 -2.74 25.46 3.63
C LEU A 245 -3.80 26.52 3.30
N LEU A 246 -4.98 26.09 2.87
CA LEU A 246 -6.12 26.95 2.55
C LEU A 246 -7.08 27.06 3.72
N LEU A 247 -7.40 25.92 4.35
CA LEU A 247 -8.38 25.85 5.43
C LEU A 247 -7.97 24.77 6.44
N THR A 248 -8.24 25.02 7.71
CA THR A 248 -8.26 23.99 8.76
C THR A 248 -9.55 24.14 9.54
N ARG A 249 -10.26 23.03 9.73
CA ARG A 249 -11.47 22.96 10.53
C ARG A 249 -11.26 22.00 11.68
N GLN A 250 -11.28 22.52 12.89
CA GLN A 250 -11.30 21.72 14.11
C GLN A 250 -12.70 21.12 14.29
N LEU A 251 -12.76 19.81 14.51
CA LEU A 251 -13.99 19.07 14.83
C LEU A 251 -13.96 18.61 16.28
N GLN A 252 -15.13 18.25 16.79
CA GLN A 252 -15.24 17.71 18.14
C GLN A 252 -14.58 16.33 18.20
N HIS A 253 -13.70 16.14 19.18
CA HIS A 253 -13.05 14.86 19.44
C HIS A 253 -14.07 13.79 19.85
N ILE A 254 -14.00 12.61 19.23
CA ILE A 254 -14.89 11.48 19.56
C ILE A 254 -14.19 10.60 20.60
N GLN A 255 -14.75 10.52 21.81
CA GLN A 255 -14.23 9.63 22.86
C GLN A 255 -14.82 8.23 22.70
N ARG A 256 -14.24 7.39 21.84
CA ARG A 256 -14.59 5.96 21.75
C ARG A 256 -13.35 5.08 21.81
N GLY A 257 -13.47 3.97 22.54
CA GLY A 257 -12.45 2.92 22.61
C GLY A 257 -12.43 2.13 21.29
N GLY A 258 -11.43 2.41 20.46
CA GLY A 258 -11.24 1.80 19.14
C GLY A 258 -11.84 2.64 18.01
N THR A 259 -11.02 3.47 17.37
CA THR A 259 -11.37 4.19 16.15
C THR A 259 -11.21 3.25 14.96
N ASP A 260 -12.31 2.92 14.28
CA ASP A 260 -12.23 2.24 12.97
C ASP A 260 -11.93 3.31 11.91
N GLU A 261 -10.69 3.81 11.90
CA GLU A 261 -10.23 4.89 11.01
C GLU A 261 -10.44 4.57 9.52
N CYS A 262 -10.56 3.28 9.18
CA CYS A 262 -10.85 2.81 7.84
C CYS A 262 -12.27 3.16 7.36
N ARG A 263 -13.15 3.61 8.25
CA ARG A 263 -14.49 4.13 7.90
C ARG A 263 -14.47 5.57 7.45
N CYS A 264 -13.41 6.33 7.79
CA CYS A 264 -13.33 7.73 7.43
C CYS A 264 -13.33 7.85 5.90
N ARG A 265 -14.14 8.76 5.36
CA ARG A 265 -14.19 9.04 3.92
C ARG A 265 -14.34 10.52 3.69
N VAL A 266 -13.56 11.07 2.77
CA VAL A 266 -13.72 12.43 2.29
C VAL A 266 -14.17 12.36 0.85
N ILE A 267 -15.28 13.03 0.52
CA ILE A 267 -15.86 13.04 -0.83
C ILE A 267 -16.21 14.47 -1.18
N TRP A 268 -15.63 14.98 -2.27
CA TRP A 268 -16.00 16.28 -2.81
C TRP A 268 -17.31 16.19 -3.58
N ARG A 269 -18.25 17.08 -3.29
CA ARG A 269 -19.51 17.26 -4.05
C ARG A 269 -19.36 18.31 -5.14
N SER A 270 -18.56 19.33 -4.86
CA SER A 270 -18.21 20.40 -5.79
C SER A 270 -16.79 20.87 -5.50
N ARG A 271 -16.33 21.94 -6.15
CA ARG A 271 -15.05 22.58 -5.81
C ARG A 271 -15.05 23.28 -4.45
N SER A 272 -16.24 23.66 -3.96
CA SER A 272 -16.42 24.41 -2.72
C SER A 272 -17.12 23.62 -1.62
N GLU A 273 -17.48 22.35 -1.86
CA GLU A 273 -18.25 21.55 -0.91
C GLU A 273 -17.71 20.12 -0.85
N LEU A 274 -17.49 19.65 0.37
CA LEU A 274 -17.11 18.27 0.64
C LEU A 274 -17.92 17.67 1.79
N LEU A 275 -18.03 16.35 1.75
CA LEU A 275 -18.65 15.52 2.76
C LEU A 275 -17.56 14.69 3.44
N LEU A 276 -17.46 14.82 4.77
CA LEU A 276 -16.61 13.97 5.60
C LEU A 276 -17.49 12.97 6.34
N THR A 277 -17.31 11.67 6.09
CA THR A 277 -17.79 10.60 6.97
C THR A 277 -16.71 10.31 8.01
N ARG A 278 -17.07 10.38 9.29
CA ARG A 278 -16.16 10.22 10.44
C ARG A 278 -16.11 8.78 10.96
N GLU A 279 -15.21 8.55 11.90
CA GLU A 279 -14.95 7.27 12.58
C GLU A 279 -16.17 6.68 13.30
N ASP A 280 -17.18 7.49 13.64
CA ASP A 280 -18.44 7.07 14.26
C ASP A 280 -19.61 6.97 13.28
N ASN A 281 -19.34 7.04 11.97
CA ASN A 281 -20.31 7.12 10.86
C ASN A 281 -21.14 8.42 10.81
N THR A 282 -20.82 9.44 11.61
CA THR A 282 -21.43 10.76 11.43
C THR A 282 -20.89 11.41 10.16
N THR A 283 -21.74 12.19 9.50
CA THR A 283 -21.36 12.93 8.30
C THR A 283 -21.34 14.43 8.60
N VAL A 284 -20.25 15.08 8.20
CA VAL A 284 -20.06 16.52 8.33
C VAL A 284 -19.97 17.11 6.93
N LEU A 285 -20.90 18.00 6.62
CA LEU A 285 -20.83 18.82 5.43
C LEU A 285 -19.91 20.02 5.71
N MET A 286 -19.00 20.28 4.78
CA MET A 286 -18.08 21.41 4.86
C MET A 286 -18.10 22.18 3.55
N LYS A 287 -18.29 23.50 3.65
CA LYS A 287 -18.03 24.43 2.57
C LYS A 287 -16.60 24.97 2.72
N THR A 288 -15.92 25.14 1.59
CA THR A 288 -14.53 25.60 1.51
C THR A 288 -14.43 27.06 1.06
N SER A 289 -15.54 27.63 0.57
CA SER A 289 -15.80 29.06 0.46
C SER A 289 -16.85 29.48 1.49
N ASP A 290 -16.66 30.65 2.09
CA ASP A 290 -17.71 31.38 2.79
C ASP A 290 -18.65 31.99 1.73
N ASP A 291 -19.48 31.15 1.11
CA ASP A 291 -20.67 31.64 0.42
C ASP A 291 -21.82 31.59 1.43
N ASP A 292 -22.01 32.75 2.09
CA ASP A 292 -23.21 33.16 2.83
C ASP A 292 -24.46 33.13 1.91
#